data_AF-G5QUR1-F1
#
_entry.id   AF-G5QUR1-F1
#
_cell.length_a   1.000
_cell.length_b   1.000
_cell.length_c   1.000
_cell.angle_alpha   90.00
_cell.angle_beta   90.00
_cell.angle_gamma   90.00
#
_symmetry.space_group_name_H-M   'P 1'
#
loop_
_entity.id
_entity.type
_entity.pdbx_description
1 polymer ?
#
loop_
_entity_poly.entity_id
_entity_poly.type
_entity_poly.pdbx_seq_one_letter_code
_entity_poly.pdbx_strand_id
1 'polypeptide(L)' 'MFHTKPEDLTETERQEITAALWKEMREIYYGRNISAV' A
#
# COMPACT_ATOMS: atom_id res chain seq x y z
N MET A 1 7.30 -8.55 4.82
CA MET A 1 7.51 -9.88 5.42
C MET A 1 6.43 -10.11 6.48
N PHE A 2 5.80 -11.28 6.55
CA PHE A 2 4.78 -11.56 7.57
C PHE A 2 5.46 -11.65 8.96
N HIS A 3 4.92 -10.94 9.96
CA HIS A 3 5.45 -10.71 11.33
C HIS A 3 6.49 -9.58 11.55
N THR A 4 6.74 -8.73 10.54
CA THR A 4 7.57 -7.53 10.73
C THR A 4 6.74 -6.41 11.37
N LYS A 5 7.20 -5.84 12.49
CA LYS A 5 6.58 -4.65 13.07
C LYS A 5 7.03 -3.41 12.31
N PRO A 6 6.26 -2.31 12.32
CA PRO A 6 6.71 -1.05 11.72
C PRO A 6 8.05 -0.56 12.29
N GLU A 7 8.35 -0.88 13.55
CA GLU A 7 9.59 -0.57 14.25
C GLU A 7 10.82 -1.27 13.65
N ASP A 8 10.61 -2.42 13.01
CA ASP A 8 11.66 -3.24 12.40
C ASP A 8 12.02 -2.76 10.98
N LEU A 9 11.29 -1.78 10.44
CA LEU A 9 11.49 -1.25 9.10
C LEU A 9 12.51 -0.11 9.11
N THR A 10 13.43 -0.15 8.17
CA THR A 10 14.23 1.03 7.82
C THR A 10 13.33 2.14 7.27
N GLU A 11 13.82 3.37 7.28
CA GLU A 11 13.09 4.52 6.73
C GLU A 11 12.75 4.32 5.25
N THR A 12 13.67 3.72 4.48
CA THR A 12 13.45 3.39 3.06
C THR A 12 12.33 2.37 2.88
N GLU A 13 12.35 1.26 3.63
CA GLU A 13 11.29 0.24 3.54
C GLU A 13 9.93 0.80 3.97
N ARG A 14 9.91 1.66 4.97
CA ARG A 14 8.69 2.35 5.41
C ARG A 14 8.11 3.23 4.31
N GLN A 15 8.96 3.97 3.60
CA GLN A 15 8.54 4.81 2.48
C GLN A 15 8.00 3.96 1.32
N GLU A 16 8.70 2.89 0.95
CA GLU A 16 8.28 1.98 -0.12
C GLU A 16 6.93 1.32 0.19
N ILE A 17 6.76 0.80 1.41
CA ILE A 17 5.51 0.18 1.85
C ILE A 17 4.38 1.21 1.90
N THR A 18 4.64 2.41 2.42
CA THR A 18 3.63 3.48 2.49
C THR A 18 3.20 3.94 1.10
N ALA A 19 4.13 4.07 0.15
CA ALA A 19 3.83 4.42 -1.23
C ALA A 19 2.99 3.34 -1.92
N ALA A 20 3.32 2.06 -1.72
CA ALA A 20 2.55 0.94 -2.24
C ALA A 20 1.12 0.93 -1.66
N LEU A 21 0.97 1.06 -0.33
CA LEU A 21 -0.33 1.12 0.33
C LEU A 21 -1.17 2.32 -0.15
N TRP A 22 -0.54 3.48 -0.33
CA TRP A 22 -1.22 4.66 -0.85
C TRP A 22 -1.74 4.44 -2.26
N LYS A 23 -0.94 3.80 -3.13
CA LYS A 23 -1.35 3.43 -4.49
C LYS A 23 -2.56 2.50 -4.47
N GLU A 24 -2.50 1.41 -3.71
CA GLU A 24 -3.61 0.45 -3.62
C GLU A 24 -4.88 1.11 -3.06
N MET A 25 -4.77 1.91 -2.00
CA MET A 25 -5.91 2.64 -1.43
C MET A 25 -6.48 3.65 -2.42
N ARG A 26 -5.62 4.35 -3.15
CA ARG A 26 -6.04 5.29 -4.21
C ARG A 26 -6.76 4.56 -5.34
N GLU A 27 -6.30 3.39 -5.74
CA GLU A 27 -6.94 2.56 -6.77
C GLU A 27 -8.30 2.02 -6.30
N ILE A 28 -8.41 1.58 -5.05
CA ILE A 28 -9.69 1.17 -4.44
C ILE A 28 -10.65 2.36 -4.35
N TYR A 29 -10.15 3.51 -3.89
CA TYR A 29 -10.95 4.73 -3.67
C TYR A 29 -11.44 5.37 -4.96
N TYR A 30 -10.57 5.48 -5.98
CA TYR A 30 -10.90 6.15 -7.25
C TYR A 30 -11.37 5.22 -8.34
N GLY A 31 -11.17 3.91 -8.23
CA GLY A 31 -11.85 3.04 -9.15
C GLY A 31 -11.33 1.62 -9.31
N ARG A 32 -11.92 0.75 -8.49
CA ARG A 32 -12.86 -0.23 -9.05
C ARG A 32 -14.08 0.43 -9.75
N ASN A 33 -13.84 1.46 -10.56
CA ASN A 33 -14.75 2.11 -11.50
C ASN A 33 -14.48 1.58 -12.92
N ILE A 34 -13.78 0.45 -13.02
CA ILE A 34 -13.91 -0.43 -14.17
C ILE A 34 -15.07 -1.35 -13.80
N SER A 35 -16.21 -1.11 -14.43
CA SER A 35 -17.32 -2.04 -14.51
C SER A 35 -16.82 -3.48 -14.48
N ALA A 36 -17.29 -4.26 -13.51
CA ALA A 36 -17.39 -5.71 -13.66
C ALA A 36 -18.59 -6.01 -14.59
N VAL A 37 -18.51 -5.50 -15.83
CA VAL A 37 -19.41 -5.83 -16.94
C VAL A 37 -18.61 -6.55 -17.99
#